data_AF-A0A195F8Z9-F1
#
_entry.id   AF-A0A195F8Z9-F1
#
_cell.length_a   1.000
_cell.length_b   1.000
_cell.length_c   1.000
_cell.angle_alpha   90.00
_cell.angle_beta   90.00
_cell.angle_gamma   90.00
#
_symmetry.space_group_name_H-M   'P 1'
#
loop_
_entity.id
_entity.type
_entity.pdbx_description
1 polymer ?
#
loop_
_entity_poly.entity_id
_entity_poly.type
_entity_poly.pdbx_seq_one_letter_code
_entity_poly.pdbx_strand_id
1 'polypeptide(L)'
;KVQQLYGDVGVAAIKDGFDAKYCNVQTKIAIIRLRHGPHKYALHAIPLINDVGGRLVKTKILYIGATLKHCFLFIRKHQEKKLEQLWSKLPTEAEKKRMETFLMTLTPAMKDFK
;
A
#
# COMPACT_ATOMS: atom_id res chain seq x y z
N LYS A 1 -13.87 9.13 -6.15
CA LYS A 1 -13.54 8.65 -7.51
C LYS A 1 -14.50 7.59 -8.03
N VAL A 2 -14.82 6.52 -7.28
CA VAL A 2 -15.81 5.51 -7.69
C VAL A 2 -17.17 6.12 -8.05
N GLN A 3 -17.68 7.04 -7.22
CA GLN A 3 -18.93 7.76 -7.51
C GLN A 3 -18.89 8.53 -8.84
N GLN A 4 -17.76 9.15 -9.18
CA GLN A 4 -17.60 9.90 -10.43
C GLN A 4 -17.61 8.98 -11.66
N LEU A 5 -17.24 7.70 -11.52
CA LEU A 5 -17.15 6.74 -12.63
C LEU A 5 -18.40 5.87 -12.77
N TYR A 6 -19.01 5.50 -11.64
CA TYR A 6 -20.05 4.46 -11.57
C TYR A 6 -21.33 4.92 -10.84
N GLY A 7 -21.40 6.20 -10.48
CA GLY A 7 -22.53 6.77 -9.74
C GLY A 7 -22.74 6.13 -8.36
N ASP A 8 -23.94 6.32 -7.81
CA ASP A 8 -24.30 5.85 -6.48
C ASP A 8 -24.40 4.33 -6.41
N VAL A 9 -24.75 3.67 -7.53
CA VAL A 9 -24.77 2.20 -7.65
C VAL A 9 -23.38 1.62 -7.39
N GLY A 10 -22.34 2.19 -8.02
CA GLY A 10 -20.97 1.74 -7.79
C GLY A 10 -20.50 1.95 -6.36
N VAL A 11 -20.88 3.07 -5.74
CA VAL A 11 -20.58 3.36 -4.33
C VAL A 11 -21.27 2.35 -3.41
N ALA A 12 -22.58 2.15 -3.59
CA ALA A 12 -23.35 1.20 -2.80
C ALA A 12 -22.82 -0.23 -2.93
N ALA A 13 -22.40 -0.63 -4.13
CA ALA A 13 -21.85 -1.96 -4.39
C ALA A 13 -20.56 -2.24 -3.59
N ILE A 14 -19.66 -1.25 -3.49
CA ILE A 14 -18.41 -1.40 -2.74
C ILE A 14 -18.55 -1.12 -1.25
N LYS A 15 -19.54 -0.30 -0.85
CA LYS A 15 -19.68 0.19 0.53
C LYS A 15 -19.65 -0.94 1.56
N ASP A 16 -20.38 -2.00 1.27
CA ASP A 16 -20.31 -3.19 2.12
C ASP A 16 -19.01 -3.97 1.88
N GLY A 17 -18.25 -4.16 2.95
CA GLY A 17 -16.95 -4.81 2.96
C GLY A 17 -15.75 -3.94 2.55
N PHE A 18 -15.95 -2.66 2.18
CA PHE A 18 -14.86 -1.70 1.96
C PHE A 18 -14.27 -1.23 3.28
N ASP A 19 -13.05 -1.67 3.58
CA ASP A 19 -12.40 -1.41 4.86
C ASP A 19 -10.87 -1.31 4.71
N ALA A 20 -10.24 -0.41 5.45
CA ALA A 20 -8.78 -0.27 5.46
C ALA A 20 -8.18 -1.18 6.53
N LYS A 21 -7.41 -2.19 6.11
CA LYS A 21 -6.80 -3.17 7.03
C LYS A 21 -5.38 -2.84 7.44
N TYR A 22 -4.68 -2.06 6.62
CA TYR A 22 -3.31 -1.65 6.89
C TYR A 22 -3.05 -0.33 6.19
N CYS A 23 -2.36 0.59 6.87
CA CYS A 23 -1.86 1.81 6.27
C CYS A 23 -0.56 2.18 6.96
N ASN A 24 0.52 2.32 6.19
CA ASN A 24 1.80 2.76 6.70
C ASN A 24 2.22 4.05 6.00
N VAL A 25 2.34 5.11 6.80
CA VAL A 25 2.66 6.46 6.33
C VAL A 25 4.09 6.55 5.80
N GLN A 26 5.03 5.81 6.39
CA GLN A 26 6.45 5.83 6.01
C GLN A 26 6.67 5.15 4.66
N THR A 27 6.06 3.97 4.47
CA THR A 27 6.22 3.19 3.22
C THR A 27 5.21 3.58 2.15
N LYS A 28 4.16 4.34 2.52
CA LYS A 28 3.04 4.76 1.67
C LYS A 28 2.29 3.57 1.06
N ILE A 29 2.25 2.45 1.80
CA ILE A 29 1.54 1.23 1.41
C ILE A 29 0.27 1.10 2.25
N ALA A 30 -0.84 0.78 1.58
CA ALA A 30 -2.10 0.48 2.24
C ALA A 30 -2.69 -0.84 1.72
N ILE A 31 -3.39 -1.57 2.60
CA ILE A 31 -4.20 -2.73 2.25
C ILE A 31 -5.66 -2.36 2.48
N ILE A 32 -6.46 -2.49 1.43
CA ILE A 32 -7.90 -2.24 1.47
C ILE A 32 -8.60 -3.56 1.17
N ARG A 33 -9.56 -3.92 2.01
CA ARG A 33 -10.46 -5.06 1.82
C ARG A 33 -11.68 -4.59 1.02
N LEU A 34 -12.12 -5.44 0.10
CA LEU A 34 -13.31 -5.28 -0.73
C LEU A 34 -13.96 -6.65 -0.93
N ARG A 35 -15.26 -6.68 -1.21
CA ARG A 35 -15.95 -7.91 -1.60
C ARG A 35 -15.56 -8.35 -3.02
N HIS A 36 -15.51 -9.66 -3.23
CA HIS A 36 -15.36 -10.22 -4.57
C HIS A 36 -16.55 -9.79 -5.45
N GLY A 37 -16.29 -9.50 -6.73
CA GLY A 37 -17.24 -8.82 -7.63
C GLY A 37 -17.04 -7.29 -7.67
N PRO A 38 -17.60 -6.50 -6.73
CA PRO A 38 -17.51 -5.04 -6.74
C PRO A 38 -16.09 -4.47 -6.65
N HIS A 39 -15.09 -5.25 -6.21
CA HIS A 39 -13.69 -4.83 -6.22
C HIS A 39 -13.20 -4.33 -7.58
N LYS A 40 -13.81 -4.75 -8.70
CA LYS A 40 -13.49 -4.26 -10.05
C LYS A 40 -13.69 -2.74 -10.17
N TYR A 41 -14.69 -2.17 -9.51
CA TYR A 41 -14.90 -0.72 -9.52
C TYR A 41 -13.73 0.03 -8.87
N ALA A 42 -13.26 -0.48 -7.73
CA ALA A 42 -12.09 0.07 -7.05
C ALA A 42 -10.81 -0.13 -7.85
N LEU A 43 -10.65 -1.28 -8.53
CA LEU A 43 -9.50 -1.58 -9.39
C LEU A 43 -9.30 -0.52 -10.49
N HIS A 44 -10.39 -0.08 -11.12
CA HIS A 44 -10.34 0.98 -12.12
C HIS A 44 -10.25 2.39 -11.51
N ALA A 45 -10.91 2.62 -10.38
CA ALA A 45 -10.94 3.93 -9.76
C ALA A 45 -9.63 4.31 -9.06
N ILE A 46 -8.95 3.35 -8.40
CA ILE A 46 -7.76 3.60 -7.58
C ILE A 46 -6.65 4.28 -8.37
N PRO A 47 -6.20 3.79 -9.56
CA PRO A 47 -5.12 4.42 -10.31
C PRO A 47 -5.42 5.82 -10.83
N LEU A 48 -6.68 6.23 -10.85
CA LEU A 48 -7.13 7.55 -11.30
C LEU A 48 -7.18 8.58 -10.16
N ILE A 49 -6.87 8.17 -8.92
CA ILE A 49 -6.80 9.04 -7.77
C ILE A 49 -5.47 9.81 -7.84
N ASN A 50 -5.56 11.08 -8.20
CA ASN A 50 -4.41 11.96 -8.36
C ASN A 50 -4.22 12.92 -7.17
N ASP A 51 -5.20 13.00 -6.28
CA ASP A 51 -5.18 13.84 -5.09
C ASP A 51 -5.77 13.05 -3.91
N VAL A 52 -5.03 13.04 -2.81
CA VAL A 52 -5.49 12.53 -1.51
C VAL A 52 -5.21 13.59 -0.46
N GLY A 53 -6.27 14.26 0.02
CA GLY A 53 -6.17 15.25 1.09
C GLY A 53 -5.39 16.50 0.73
N GLY A 54 -5.50 16.97 -0.52
CA GLY A 54 -4.78 18.15 -1.04
C GLY A 54 -3.33 17.86 -1.42
N ARG A 55 -2.93 16.58 -1.43
CA ARG A 55 -1.59 16.15 -1.84
C ARG A 55 -1.69 15.42 -3.18
N LEU A 56 -0.97 15.94 -4.16
CA LEU A 56 -0.81 15.29 -5.45
C LEU A 56 -0.08 13.96 -5.27
N VAL A 57 -0.75 12.87 -5.64
CA VAL A 57 -0.23 11.51 -5.50
C VAL A 57 -0.45 10.73 -6.78
N LYS A 58 0.39 9.71 -7.01
CA LYS A 58 0.17 8.71 -8.05
C LYS A 58 -0.03 7.37 -7.37
N THR A 59 -1.28 6.92 -7.30
CA THR A 59 -1.65 5.63 -6.72
C THR A 59 -1.37 4.50 -7.71
N LYS A 60 -0.79 3.41 -7.21
CA LYS A 60 -0.55 2.19 -8.00
C LYS A 60 -0.97 0.99 -7.18
N ILE A 61 -1.69 0.06 -7.81
CA ILE A 61 -2.01 -1.22 -7.21
C ILE A 61 -0.79 -2.13 -7.36
N LEU A 62 -0.27 -2.61 -6.23
CA LEU A 62 0.90 -3.48 -6.20
C LEU A 62 0.52 -4.95 -6.35
N TYR A 63 -0.57 -5.37 -5.69
CA TYR A 63 -1.03 -6.74 -5.65
C TYR A 63 -2.51 -6.81 -5.26
N ILE A 64 -3.21 -7.82 -5.78
CA ILE A 64 -4.59 -8.15 -5.42
C ILE A 64 -4.56 -9.59 -4.91
N GLY A 65 -5.00 -9.79 -3.68
CA GLY A 65 -5.06 -11.10 -3.04
C GLY A 65 -6.38 -11.32 -2.34
N ALA A 66 -6.72 -12.60 -2.13
CA ALA A 66 -7.94 -12.98 -1.42
C ALA A 66 -7.79 -12.96 0.11
N THR A 67 -6.55 -13.03 0.63
CA THR A 67 -6.28 -13.13 2.08
C THR A 67 -5.22 -12.14 2.53
N LEU A 68 -5.37 -11.62 3.76
CA LEU A 68 -4.41 -10.68 4.35
C LEU A 68 -3.01 -11.28 4.44
N LYS A 69 -2.90 -12.57 4.80
CA LYS A 69 -1.62 -13.28 4.87
C LYS A 69 -0.83 -13.17 3.57
N HIS A 70 -1.46 -13.44 2.42
CA HIS A 70 -0.79 -13.36 1.12
C HIS A 70 -0.43 -11.91 0.75
N CYS A 71 -1.29 -10.94 1.07
CA CYS A 71 -0.98 -9.53 0.87
C CYS A 71 0.24 -9.08 1.69
N PHE A 72 0.35 -9.50 2.96
CA PHE A 72 1.51 -9.20 3.79
C PHE A 72 2.79 -9.89 3.30
N LEU A 73 2.70 -11.16 2.91
CA LEU A 73 3.84 -11.87 2.30
C LEU A 73 4.32 -11.18 1.03
N PHE A 74 3.40 -10.68 0.21
CA PHE A 74 3.74 -9.90 -0.99
C PHE A 74 4.42 -8.58 -0.61
N ILE A 75 3.86 -7.82 0.34
CA ILE A 75 4.43 -6.53 0.78
C ILE A 75 5.86 -6.74 1.30
N ARG A 76 6.08 -7.77 2.11
CA ARG A 76 7.42 -8.10 2.62
C ARG A 76 8.41 -8.32 1.48
N LYS A 77 8.09 -9.21 0.53
CA LYS A 77 8.93 -9.46 -0.65
C LYS A 77 9.16 -8.22 -1.51
N HIS A 78 8.13 -7.39 -1.65
CA HIS A 78 8.20 -6.13 -2.40
C HIS A 78 9.17 -5.15 -1.74
N GLN A 79 9.12 -5.03 -0.42
CA GLN A 79 10.00 -4.16 0.37
C GLN A 79 11.44 -4.69 0.40
N GLU A 80 11.64 -5.99 0.58
CA GLU A 80 12.97 -6.64 0.50
C GLU A 80 13.64 -6.33 -0.85
N LYS A 81 12.94 -6.58 -1.96
CA LYS A 81 13.46 -6.26 -3.30
C LYS A 81 13.74 -4.77 -3.50
N LYS A 82 12.89 -3.90 -2.94
CA LYS A 82 13.10 -2.45 -3.03
C LYS A 82 14.31 -2.00 -2.22
N LEU A 83 14.51 -2.60 -1.05
CA LEU A 83 15.66 -2.34 -0.20
C LEU A 83 16.95 -2.80 -0.87
N GLU A 84 16.99 -3.99 -1.44
CA GLU A 84 18.14 -4.48 -2.23
C GLU A 84 18.51 -3.54 -3.37
N GLN A 85 17.51 -3.05 -4.10
CA GLN A 85 17.71 -2.06 -5.19
C GLN A 85 18.21 -0.70 -4.70
N LEU A 86 17.87 -0.30 -3.48
CA LEU A 86 18.37 0.94 -2.89
C LEU A 86 19.79 0.73 -2.37
N TRP A 87 20.04 -0.40 -1.72
CA TRP A 87 21.33 -0.77 -1.16
C TRP A 87 22.42 -0.87 -2.24
N SER A 88 22.10 -1.46 -3.39
CA SER A 88 23.02 -1.57 -4.52
C SER A 88 23.37 -0.22 -5.15
N LYS A 89 22.57 0.82 -4.92
CA LYS A 89 22.80 2.17 -5.44
C LYS A 89 23.59 3.08 -4.51
N LEU A 90 23.87 2.65 -3.27
CA LEU A 90 24.62 3.45 -2.29
C LEU A 90 26.13 3.23 -2.48
N PRO A 91 26.87 4.22 -3.02
CA PRO A 91 28.30 4.05 -3.31
C PRO A 91 29.20 4.10 -2.07
N THR A 92 28.77 4.77 -0.99
CA THR A 92 29.64 5.10 0.14
C THR A 92 29.23 4.39 1.44
N GLU A 93 30.21 3.85 2.17
CA GLU A 93 30.00 3.18 3.47
C GLU A 93 29.30 4.07 4.51
N ALA A 94 29.54 5.39 4.47
CA ALA A 94 28.86 6.36 5.32
C ALA A 94 27.34 6.44 5.06
N GLU A 95 26.88 6.19 3.84
CA GLU A 95 25.45 6.18 3.50
C GLU A 95 24.78 4.88 3.90
N LYS A 96 25.50 3.75 3.74
CA LYS A 96 25.05 2.44 4.23
C LYS A 96 24.83 2.46 5.75
N LYS A 97 25.79 2.99 6.50
CA LYS A 97 25.70 3.12 7.96
C LYS A 97 24.54 4.02 8.41
N ARG A 98 24.25 5.10 7.65
CA ARG A 98 23.08 5.96 7.88
C ARG A 98 21.77 5.22 7.61
N MET A 99 21.72 4.43 6.53
CA MET A 99 20.56 3.60 6.20
C MET A 99 20.30 2.54 7.28
N GLU A 100 21.33 1.85 7.76
CA GLU A 100 21.21 0.88 8.86
C GLU A 100 20.68 1.54 10.13
N THR A 101 21.24 2.69 10.51
CA THR A 101 20.78 3.44 11.68
C THR A 101 19.30 3.82 11.54
N PHE A 102 18.90 4.31 10.36
CA PHE A 102 17.51 4.64 10.08
C PHE A 102 16.60 3.40 10.19
N LEU A 103 16.96 2.28 9.55
CA LEU A 103 16.18 1.04 9.61
C LEU A 103 15.99 0.51 11.04
N MET A 104 17.03 0.58 11.87
CA MET A 104 16.96 0.15 13.28
C MET A 104 16.04 1.04 14.12
N THR A 105 15.93 2.33 13.79
CA THR A 105 15.02 3.27 14.47
C THR A 105 13.55 3.16 14.06
N LEU A 106 13.24 2.45 12.96
CA LEU A 106 11.88 2.36 12.39
C LEU A 106 10.94 1.37 13.10
N THR A 107 11.41 0.60 14.10
CA THR A 107 10.55 -0.32 14.88
C THR A 107 9.99 0.35 16.14
N PRO A 108 8.66 0.38 16.39
CA PRO A 108 7.77 -0.79 16.33
C PRO A 108 6.32 -0.47 15.86
N ALA A 109 5.97 -0.77 14.61
CA ALA A 109 4.56 -0.90 14.19
C ALA A 109 4.16 -2.36 13.91
N MET A 110 5.12 -3.29 14.00
CA MET A 110 4.95 -4.72 13.68
C MET A 110 5.25 -5.65 14.86
N LYS A 111 5.54 -5.12 16.06
CA LYS A 111 5.76 -5.96 17.26
C LYS A 111 4.47 -6.51 17.88
N ASP A 112 3.31 -5.98 17.49
CA ASP A 112 2.04 -6.25 18.19
C ASP A 112 1.12 -7.28 17.50
N PHE A 113 1.60 -7.96 16.46
CA PHE A 113 0.88 -9.12 15.90
C PHE A 113 1.55 -10.41 16.40
N LYS A 114 1.22 -10.76 17.65
CA LYS A 114 1.48 -12.09 18.23
C LYS A 114 0.41 -13.09 17.79
#